data_AF-A0A9W6HH15-F1
#
_entry.id   AF-A0A9W6HH15-F1
#
_cell.length_a   1.000
_cell.length_b   1.000
_cell.length_c   1.000
_cell.angle_alpha   90.00
_cell.angle_beta   90.00
_cell.angle_gamma   90.00
#
_symmetry.space_group_name_H-M   'P 1'
#
loop_
_entity.id
_entity.type
_entity.pdbx_description
1 polymer ?
#
loop_
_entity_poly.entity_id
_entity_poly.type
_entity_poly.pdbx_seq_one_letter_code
_entity_poly.pdbx_strand_id
1 'polypeptide(L)'
;MSKAQAGLAISVATMAAIVALILVAAMRYSVAPVDPALPTPDYALQAAIAYVGAGAVGVAGVFAGRAAWREPQRRARVTFVGIVGVVALCAAAVVAALVVPAP
;
A
#
# COMPACT_ATOMS: atom_id res chain seq x y z
N MET A 1 -13.57 14.94 -15.88
CA MET A 1 -12.38 14.07 -15.80
C MET A 1 -12.41 13.02 -16.90
N SER A 2 -11.36 12.92 -17.71
CA SER A 2 -11.30 11.97 -18.83
C SER A 2 -11.02 10.53 -18.37
N LYS A 3 -11.23 9.53 -19.25
CA LYS A 3 -10.87 8.12 -18.99
C LYS A 3 -9.38 7.98 -18.70
N ALA A 4 -8.56 8.65 -19.51
CA ALA A 4 -7.11 8.63 -19.39
C ALA A 4 -6.65 9.22 -18.06
N GLN A 5 -7.21 10.36 -17.63
CA GLN A 5 -6.90 10.98 -16.34
C GLN A 5 -7.25 10.07 -15.16
N ALA A 6 -8.44 9.44 -15.19
CA ALA A 6 -8.86 8.52 -14.14
C ALA A 6 -7.97 7.27 -14.04
N GLY A 7 -7.65 6.68 -15.19
CA GLY A 7 -6.74 5.54 -15.27
C GLY A 7 -5.37 5.90 -14.75
N LEU A 8 -4.79 7.00 -15.22
CA LEU A 8 -3.46 7.45 -14.84
C LEU A 8 -3.40 7.76 -13.33
N ALA A 9 -4.39 8.45 -12.77
CA ALA A 9 -4.42 8.77 -11.35
C ALA A 9 -4.46 7.51 -10.45
N ILE A 10 -5.28 6.51 -10.80
CA ILE A 10 -5.36 5.24 -10.07
C ILE A 10 -4.06 4.45 -10.22
N SER A 11 -3.51 4.37 -11.44
CA SER A 11 -2.25 3.68 -11.70
C SER A 11 -1.09 4.29 -10.92
N VAL A 12 -0.96 5.63 -10.91
CA VAL A 12 0.09 6.32 -10.16
C VAL A 12 -0.06 6.09 -8.66
N ALA A 13 -1.27 6.20 -8.11
CA ALA A 13 -1.52 5.93 -6.70
C ALA A 13 -1.20 4.48 -6.32
N THR A 14 -1.60 3.52 -7.15
CA THR A 14 -1.33 2.09 -6.94
C THR A 14 0.16 1.79 -7.00
N MET A 15 0.87 2.34 -7.99
CA MET A 15 2.32 2.18 -8.11
C MET A 15 3.06 2.80 -6.93
N ALA A 16 2.69 4.00 -6.51
CA ALA A 16 3.29 4.65 -5.35
C ALA A 16 3.11 3.82 -4.06
N ALA A 17 1.91 3.27 -3.86
CA ALA A 17 1.61 2.40 -2.73
C ALA A 17 2.39 1.07 -2.76
N ILE A 18 2.49 0.43 -3.92
CA ILE A 18 3.31 -0.79 -4.10
C ILE A 18 4.78 -0.49 -3.80
N VAL A 19 5.32 0.60 -4.35
CA VAL A 19 6.72 1.01 -4.11
C VAL A 19 6.95 1.27 -2.62
N ALA A 20 6.03 1.96 -1.95
CA ALA A 20 6.14 2.20 -0.51
C ALA A 20 6.20 0.87 0.29
N LEU A 21 5.37 -0.11 -0.05
CA LEU A 21 5.37 -1.42 0.62
C LEU A 21 6.62 -2.23 0.30
N ILE A 22 7.15 -2.16 -0.91
CA ILE A 22 8.43 -2.77 -1.26
C ILE A 22 9.57 -2.12 -0.47
N LEU A 23 9.54 -0.80 -0.29
CA LEU A 23 10.51 -0.10 0.56
C LEU A 23 10.39 -0.54 2.02
N VAL A 24 9.19 -0.75 2.56
CA VAL A 24 9.01 -1.30 3.91
C VAL A 24 9.59 -2.72 4.01
N ALA A 25 9.38 -3.57 3.01
CA ALA A 25 9.96 -4.92 2.99
C ALA A 25 11.50 -4.90 2.88
N ALA A 26 12.06 -3.93 2.16
CA ALA A 26 13.50 -3.82 1.92
C ALA A 26 14.26 -3.11 3.05
N MET A 27 13.63 -2.12 3.68
CA MET A 27 14.21 -1.34 4.77
C MET A 27 14.17 -2.15 6.06
N ARG A 28 15.21 -2.95 6.26
CA ARG A 28 15.53 -3.49 7.59
C ARG A 28 15.99 -2.33 8.45
N TYR A 29 15.11 -1.79 9.28
CA TYR A 29 15.48 -0.70 10.21
C TYR A 29 16.67 -1.17 11.04
N SER A 30 17.84 -0.57 10.83
CA SER A 30 18.99 -0.76 11.70
C SER A 30 18.60 -0.21 13.07
N VAL A 31 18.35 -1.08 14.03
CA VAL A 31 18.05 -0.68 15.41
C VAL A 31 19.30 0.04 15.93
N ALA A 32 19.16 1.33 16.27
CA ALA A 32 20.22 2.04 16.97
C ALA A 32 20.54 1.26 18.25
N PRO A 33 21.81 1.06 18.63
CA PRO A 33 22.14 0.38 19.87
C PRO A 33 21.62 1.22 21.05
N VAL A 34 20.48 0.80 21.63
CA VAL A 34 19.89 1.35 22.85
C VAL A 34 20.09 0.32 23.96
N ASP A 35 20.39 0.78 25.18
CA ASP A 35 20.54 -0.09 26.36
C ASP A 35 19.41 0.21 27.36
N PRO A 36 18.55 -0.76 27.71
CA PRO A 36 18.54 -2.16 27.27
C PRO A 36 18.13 -2.33 25.80
N ALA A 37 18.70 -3.36 25.17
CA ALA A 37 18.38 -3.73 23.80
C ALA A 37 16.87 -4.00 23.66
N LEU A 38 16.21 -3.25 22.78
CA LEU A 38 14.82 -3.51 22.42
C LEU A 38 14.72 -4.87 21.70
N PRO A 39 13.59 -5.59 21.84
CA PRO A 39 13.36 -6.84 21.12
C PRO A 39 13.55 -6.62 19.62
N THR A 40 14.35 -7.46 18.97
CA THR A 40 14.58 -7.36 17.52
C THR A 40 13.30 -7.72 16.77
N PRO A 41 12.74 -6.83 15.93
CA PRO A 41 11.52 -7.13 15.20
C PRO A 41 11.68 -8.34 14.27
N ASP A 42 10.59 -9.08 14.05
CA ASP A 42 10.56 -10.20 13.09
C ASP A 42 10.55 -9.70 11.65
N TYR A 43 11.72 -9.36 11.12
CA TYR A 43 11.87 -8.83 9.77
C TYR A 43 11.30 -9.75 8.67
N ALA A 44 11.24 -11.07 8.90
CA ALA A 44 10.68 -12.01 7.92
C ALA A 44 9.15 -11.87 7.86
N LEU A 45 8.50 -11.79 9.02
CA LEU A 45 7.06 -11.57 9.10
C LEU A 45 6.66 -10.16 8.62
N GLN A 46 7.45 -9.13 8.94
CA GLN A 46 7.24 -7.77 8.43
C GLN A 46 7.29 -7.72 6.89
N ALA A 47 8.30 -8.37 6.29
CA ALA A 47 8.43 -8.47 4.83
C ALA A 47 7.25 -9.25 4.21
N ALA A 48 6.83 -10.35 4.83
CA ALA A 48 5.68 -11.12 4.36
C ALA A 48 4.39 -10.28 4.34
N ILE A 49 4.12 -9.53 5.41
CA ILE A 49 2.95 -8.62 5.49
C ILE A 49 3.04 -7.54 4.40
N ALA A 50 4.22 -6.94 4.22
CA ALA A 50 4.42 -5.92 3.20
C ALA A 50 4.19 -6.45 1.77
N TYR A 51 4.68 -7.65 1.43
CA TYR A 51 4.45 -8.26 0.12
C TYR A 51 2.98 -8.65 -0.10
N VAL A 52 2.32 -9.21 0.91
CA VAL A 52 0.88 -9.52 0.85
C VAL A 52 0.07 -8.24 0.66
N GLY A 53 0.42 -7.19 1.40
CA GLY A 53 -0.16 -5.86 1.26
C GLY A 53 0.02 -5.30 -0.15
N ALA A 54 1.21 -5.43 -0.74
CA ALA A 54 1.49 -4.96 -2.09
C ALA A 54 0.63 -5.68 -3.14
N GLY A 55 0.46 -7.00 -2.98
CA GLY A 55 -0.46 -7.79 -3.79
C GLY A 55 -1.91 -7.31 -3.67
N ALA A 56 -2.39 -7.09 -2.44
CA ALA A 56 -3.75 -6.62 -2.19
C ALA A 56 -3.99 -5.21 -2.77
N VAL A 57 -3.02 -4.30 -2.65
CA VAL A 57 -3.04 -2.96 -3.26
C VAL A 57 -3.11 -3.05 -4.79
N GLY A 58 -2.31 -3.93 -5.41
CA GLY A 58 -2.34 -4.14 -6.85
C GLY A 58 -3.71 -4.60 -7.34
N VAL A 59 -4.32 -5.57 -6.64
CA VAL A 59 -5.68 -6.05 -6.92
C VAL A 59 -6.71 -4.92 -6.78
N ALA A 60 -6.66 -4.16 -5.68
CA ALA A 60 -7.56 -3.03 -5.44
C ALA A 60 -7.44 -1.95 -6.54
N GLY A 61 -6.21 -1.62 -6.97
CA GLY A 61 -5.96 -0.67 -8.04
C GLY A 61 -6.58 -1.11 -9.38
N VAL A 62 -6.47 -2.39 -9.73
CA VAL A 62 -7.09 -2.94 -10.94
C VAL A 62 -8.62 -2.84 -10.90
N PHE A 63 -9.23 -3.19 -9.78
CA PHE A 63 -10.69 -3.09 -9.62
C PHE A 63 -11.17 -1.63 -9.63
N ALA A 64 -10.47 -0.73 -8.96
CA ALA A 64 -10.76 0.71 -8.98
C ALA A 64 -10.66 1.28 -10.40
N GLY A 65 -9.61 0.92 -11.14
CA GLY A 65 -9.43 1.31 -12.53
C GLY A 65 -10.59 0.84 -13.42
N ARG A 66 -10.98 -0.43 -13.27
CA ARG A 66 -12.10 -1.02 -14.02
C ARG A 66 -13.44 -0.38 -13.68
N ALA A 67 -13.68 -0.06 -12.40
CA ALA A 67 -14.88 0.66 -11.96
C ALA A 67 -14.96 2.07 -12.56
N ALA A 68 -13.85 2.82 -12.52
CA ALA A 68 -13.79 4.17 -13.09
C ALA A 68 -14.03 4.20 -14.61
N TRP A 69 -13.75 3.10 -15.32
CA TRP A 69 -14.04 2.95 -16.74
C TRP A 69 -15.53 2.77 -17.03
N ARG A 70 -16.24 2.01 -16.18
CA ARG A 70 -17.66 1.64 -16.37
C ARG A 70 -18.64 2.76 -16.05
N GLU A 71 -18.29 3.69 -15.16
CA GLU A 71 -19.20 4.75 -14.71
C GLU A 71 -18.78 6.15 -15.17
N PRO A 72 -19.05 6.54 -16.43
CA PRO A 72 -18.64 7.84 -16.95
C PRO A 72 -19.24 9.03 -16.19
N GLN A 73 -20.48 8.91 -15.69
CA GLN A 73 -21.16 9.98 -14.93
C GLN A 73 -20.60 10.17 -13.51
N ARG A 74 -20.05 9.11 -12.90
CA ARG A 74 -19.52 9.13 -11.51
C ARG A 74 -18.00 8.99 -11.44
N ARG A 75 -17.31 9.03 -12.57
CA ARG A 75 -15.88 8.71 -12.68
C ARG A 75 -15.00 9.45 -11.67
N ALA A 76 -15.22 10.75 -11.45
CA ALA A 76 -14.46 11.51 -10.47
C ALA A 76 -14.58 10.94 -9.05
N ARG A 77 -15.80 10.60 -8.63
CA ARG A 77 -16.07 10.00 -7.32
C ARG A 77 -15.48 8.60 -7.21
N VAL A 78 -15.64 7.77 -8.24
CA VAL A 78 -15.12 6.39 -8.26
C VAL A 78 -13.58 6.39 -8.20
N THR A 79 -12.91 7.27 -8.95
CA THR A 79 -11.46 7.43 -8.88
C THR A 79 -11.02 7.92 -7.51
N PHE A 80 -11.70 8.91 -6.93
CA PHE A 80 -11.37 9.38 -5.59
C PHE A 80 -11.50 8.27 -4.55
N VAL A 81 -12.63 7.57 -4.51
CA VAL A 81 -12.87 6.43 -3.59
C VAL A 81 -11.85 5.31 -3.84
N GLY A 82 -11.52 5.03 -5.11
CA GLY A 82 -10.50 4.04 -5.48
C GLY A 82 -9.11 4.40 -4.96
N ILE A 83 -8.68 5.65 -5.13
CA ILE A 83 -7.40 6.15 -4.60
C ILE A 83 -7.39 6.10 -3.07
N VAL A 84 -8.46 6.59 -2.42
CA VAL A 84 -8.58 6.53 -0.96
C VAL A 84 -8.51 5.09 -0.46
N GLY A 85 -9.19 4.16 -1.13
CA GLY A 85 -9.14 2.74 -0.78
C GLY A 85 -7.74 2.14 -0.92
N VAL A 86 -7.04 2.45 -2.01
CA VAL A 86 -5.64 2.02 -2.23
C VAL A 86 -4.70 2.58 -1.16
N VAL A 87 -4.81 3.88 -0.85
CA VAL A 87 -3.96 4.54 0.14
C VAL A 87 -4.26 4.02 1.55
N ALA A 88 -5.53 3.84 1.91
CA ALA A 88 -5.93 3.30 3.20
C ALA A 88 -5.43 1.85 3.39
N LEU A 89 -5.54 1.02 2.36
CA LEU A 89 -5.03 -0.35 2.38
C LEU A 89 -3.50 -0.38 2.53
N CYS A 90 -2.80 0.49 1.79
CA CYS A 90 -1.36 0.65 1.92
C CYS A 90 -0.97 1.07 3.34
N ALA A 91 -1.62 2.10 3.89
CA ALA A 91 -1.34 2.58 5.24
C ALA A 91 -1.58 1.48 6.30
N ALA A 92 -2.67 0.73 6.18
CA ALA A 92 -2.96 -0.39 7.07
C ALA A 92 -1.88 -1.48 6.98
N ALA A 93 -1.43 -1.84 5.78
CA ALA A 93 -0.36 -2.82 5.59
C ALA A 93 0.99 -2.33 6.13
N VAL A 94 1.32 -1.04 5.95
CA VAL A 94 2.53 -0.43 6.53
C VAL A 94 2.47 -0.48 8.05
N VAL A 95 1.36 -0.05 8.67
CA VAL A 95 1.20 -0.09 10.12
C VAL A 95 1.30 -1.53 10.63
N ALA A 96 0.59 -2.47 10.00
CA ALA A 96 0.65 -3.87 10.38
C ALA A 96 2.07 -4.43 10.29
N ALA A 97 2.82 -4.12 9.22
CA ALA A 97 4.20 -4.55 9.07
C ALA A 97 5.11 -3.92 10.13
N LEU A 98 4.96 -2.63 10.44
CA LEU A 98 5.86 -1.94 11.38
C LEU A 98 5.56 -2.24 12.86
N VAL A 99 4.34 -2.67 13.18
CA VAL A 99 3.90 -2.91 14.57
C VAL A 99 4.06 -4.38 14.99
N VAL A 100 4.47 -5.28 14.08
CA VAL A 100 4.71 -6.70 14.43
C VAL A 100 5.76 -6.80 15.55
N PRO A 101 5.40 -7.33 16.73
CA PRO A 101 6.33 -7.53 17.82
C PRO A 101 7.32 -8.66 17.52
N ALA A 102 8.48 -8.61 18.17
CA ALA A 102 9.44 -9.71 18.18
C ALA A 102 8.82 -10.98 18.82
N PRO A 103 9.13 -12.19 18.33
CA PRO A 103 8.78 -13.44 18.99
C PRO A 103 9.48 -13.62 20.34
#